data_AF-A0AB39MGV4-F1
#
_entry.id   AF-A0AB39MGV4-F1
#
_cell.length_a   1.000
_cell.length_b   1.000
_cell.length_c   1.000
_cell.angle_alpha   90.00
_cell.angle_beta   90.00
_cell.angle_gamma   90.00
#
_symmetry.space_group_name_H-M   'P 1'
#
loop_
_entity.id
_entity.type
_entity.pdbx_description
1 polymer ?
#
loop_
_entity_poly.entity_id
_entity_poly.type
_entity_poly.pdbx_seq_one_letter_code
_entity_poly.pdbx_strand_id
1 'polypeptide(L)'
;MRANAEMSALLEAVEHIVREEDVPDPFRAIVRAGWTSEGDAQLLSALYSGYSGTPLAEFGDVIHYEATVNGRGMVDYDIPESDPERHETLLRRSLGYACTALLAVPESHPWPMSGYVSLSKGGLEGDLLTAHVTFGSERPGLPRYVEDMDSYRHEALLEVSQDDAKALLRRPGTRSRRG
;
A
#
# COMPACT_ATOMS: atom_id res chain seq x y z
N MET A 1 1.66 5.95 11.20
CA MET A 1 2.44 5.58 10.00
C MET A 1 3.89 5.45 10.42
N ARG A 2 4.62 4.49 9.83
CA ARG A 2 6.10 4.40 9.94
C ARG A 2 6.67 4.62 8.53
N ALA A 3 7.70 5.43 8.41
CA ALA A 3 8.33 5.77 7.13
C ALA A 3 9.85 5.74 7.28
N ASN A 4 10.57 5.37 6.23
CA ASN A 4 12.01 5.63 6.17
C ASN A 4 12.28 7.11 5.81
N ALA A 5 13.55 7.53 5.83
CA ALA A 5 13.94 8.91 5.58
C ALA A 5 13.51 9.42 4.19
N GLU A 6 13.68 8.60 3.15
CA GLU A 6 13.29 8.91 1.76
C GLU A 6 11.78 9.19 1.65
N MET A 7 10.94 8.32 2.21
CA MET A 7 9.49 8.51 2.22
C MET A 7 9.05 9.70 3.06
N SER A 8 9.71 9.94 4.20
CA SER A 8 9.39 11.08 5.06
C SER A 8 9.59 12.40 4.31
N ALA A 9 10.69 12.53 3.56
CA ALA A 9 10.95 13.70 2.73
C ALA A 9 9.88 13.89 1.63
N LEU A 10 9.42 12.80 1.01
CA LEU A 10 8.34 12.85 0.01
C LEU A 10 7.00 13.29 0.65
N LEU A 11 6.66 12.78 1.82
CA LEU A 11 5.42 13.13 2.52
C LEU A 11 5.40 14.58 3.02
N GLU A 12 6.55 15.17 3.32
CA GLU A 12 6.68 16.59 3.67
C GLU A 12 6.53 17.50 2.44
N ALA A 13 7.01 17.04 1.27
CA ALA A 13 6.96 17.79 0.03
C ALA A 13 5.57 17.79 -0.65
N VAL A 14 4.67 16.89 -0.25
CA VAL A 14 3.39 16.64 -0.92
C VAL A 14 2.21 16.84 0.04
N GLU A 15 1.17 17.53 -0.43
CA GLU A 15 -0.10 17.59 0.31
C GLU A 15 -0.81 16.23 0.24
N HIS A 16 -0.67 15.43 1.29
CA HIS A 16 -1.18 14.05 1.37
C HIS A 16 -2.69 13.97 1.69
N ILE A 17 -3.52 14.80 1.07
CA ILE A 17 -4.97 14.60 1.12
C ILE A 17 -5.28 13.42 0.21
N VAL A 18 -5.53 12.27 0.82
CA VAL A 18 -5.90 11.04 0.13
C VAL A 18 -7.42 11.03 -0.05
N ARG A 19 -7.88 10.83 -1.28
CA ARG A 19 -9.29 10.71 -1.61
C ARG A 19 -9.55 9.37 -2.28
N GLU A 20 -10.76 8.86 -2.13
CA GLU A 20 -11.18 7.65 -2.86
C GLU A 20 -11.09 7.86 -4.39
N GLU A 21 -11.24 9.11 -4.85
CA GLU A 21 -11.10 9.46 -6.26
C GLU A 21 -9.68 9.27 -6.81
N ASP A 22 -8.67 9.26 -5.95
CA ASP A 22 -7.27 9.01 -6.33
C ASP A 22 -7.02 7.56 -6.70
N VAL A 23 -7.89 6.62 -6.31
CA VAL A 23 -7.70 5.20 -6.60
C VAL A 23 -8.02 4.93 -8.07
N PRO A 24 -7.10 4.37 -8.87
CA PRO A 24 -7.41 4.02 -10.26
C PRO A 24 -8.44 2.89 -10.35
N ASP A 25 -9.24 2.86 -11.42
CA ASP A 25 -10.36 1.91 -11.58
C ASP A 25 -10.00 0.42 -11.40
N PRO A 26 -8.87 -0.09 -11.93
CA PRO A 26 -8.44 -1.47 -11.68
C PRO A 26 -8.26 -1.77 -10.19
N PHE A 27 -7.74 -0.81 -9.42
CA PHE A 27 -7.54 -0.96 -7.98
C PHE A 27 -8.84 -0.85 -7.19
N ARG A 28 -9.77 0.01 -7.62
CA ARG A 28 -11.12 0.03 -7.04
C ARG A 28 -11.84 -1.31 -7.23
N ALA A 29 -11.65 -1.97 -8.37
CA ALA A 29 -12.22 -3.30 -8.60
C ALA A 29 -11.65 -4.34 -7.64
N ILE A 30 -10.35 -4.28 -7.35
CA ILE A 30 -9.69 -5.14 -6.35
C ILE A 30 -10.31 -4.92 -4.96
N VAL A 31 -10.42 -3.66 -4.52
CA VAL A 31 -10.99 -3.34 -3.21
C VAL A 31 -12.46 -3.76 -3.11
N ARG A 32 -13.26 -3.55 -4.17
CA ARG A 32 -14.68 -3.98 -4.20
C ARG A 32 -14.86 -5.50 -4.13
N ALA A 33 -13.91 -6.27 -4.66
CA ALA A 33 -13.94 -7.73 -4.53
C ALA A 33 -13.67 -8.18 -3.07
N GLY A 34 -13.15 -7.28 -2.23
CA GLY A 34 -12.97 -7.49 -0.82
C GLY A 34 -11.80 -8.40 -0.47
N TRP A 35 -11.85 -8.89 0.75
CA TRP A 35 -10.85 -9.78 1.33
C TRP A 35 -11.42 -11.19 1.50
N THR A 36 -10.54 -12.19 1.47
CA THR A 36 -10.82 -13.59 1.77
C THR A 36 -9.74 -14.13 2.69
N SER A 37 -10.04 -15.24 3.36
CA SER A 37 -9.05 -16.04 4.07
C SER A 37 -8.78 -17.34 3.31
N GLU A 38 -7.52 -17.76 3.26
CA GLU A 38 -7.09 -19.07 2.75
C GLU A 38 -6.16 -19.71 3.79
N GLY A 39 -6.68 -20.72 4.49
CA GLY A 39 -6.06 -21.21 5.72
C GLY A 39 -5.87 -20.05 6.70
N ASP A 40 -4.61 -19.79 7.06
CA ASP A 40 -4.26 -18.68 7.95
C ASP A 40 -4.07 -17.36 7.21
N ALA A 41 -3.93 -17.32 5.88
CA ALA A 41 -3.59 -16.11 5.13
C ALA A 41 -4.80 -15.18 4.91
N GLN A 42 -4.57 -13.87 4.92
CA GLN A 42 -5.56 -12.83 4.61
C GLN A 42 -5.23 -12.15 3.29
N LEU A 43 -6.08 -12.39 2.28
CA LEU A 43 -5.77 -12.09 0.89
C LEU A 43 -6.85 -11.21 0.25
N LEU A 44 -6.46 -10.36 -0.69
CA LEU A 44 -7.40 -9.64 -1.53
C LEU A 44 -8.03 -10.62 -2.54
N SER A 45 -9.36 -10.77 -2.51
CA SER A 45 -10.06 -11.87 -3.20
C SER A 45 -9.82 -11.87 -4.70
N ALA A 46 -9.88 -10.70 -5.35
CA ALA A 46 -9.58 -10.59 -6.79
C ALA A 46 -8.15 -11.02 -7.11
N LEU A 47 -7.19 -10.68 -6.24
CA LEU A 47 -5.78 -10.97 -6.46
C LEU A 47 -5.46 -12.44 -6.26
N TYR A 48 -6.03 -13.05 -5.23
CA TYR A 48 -5.90 -14.47 -4.96
C TYR A 48 -6.55 -15.31 -6.06
N SER A 49 -7.73 -14.91 -6.55
CA SER A 49 -8.43 -15.65 -7.63
C SER A 49 -7.62 -15.75 -8.93
N GLY A 50 -6.75 -14.77 -9.19
CA GLY A 50 -5.84 -14.76 -10.34
C GLY A 50 -4.42 -15.24 -10.04
N TYR A 51 -4.14 -15.66 -8.80
CA TYR A 51 -2.80 -16.07 -8.40
C TYR A 51 -2.54 -17.53 -8.79
N SER A 52 -1.51 -17.75 -9.60
CA SER A 52 -1.06 -19.08 -10.05
C SER A 52 0.40 -19.36 -9.67
N GLY A 53 0.93 -18.62 -8.69
CA GLY A 53 2.30 -18.79 -8.21
C GLY A 53 2.43 -19.92 -7.18
N THR A 54 3.55 -19.90 -6.46
CA THR A 54 3.87 -20.83 -5.39
C THR A 54 2.74 -20.90 -4.34
N PRO A 55 2.29 -22.09 -3.91
CA PRO A 55 1.27 -22.22 -2.88
C PRO A 55 1.80 -21.86 -1.49
N LEU A 56 0.91 -21.51 -0.54
CA LEU A 56 1.28 -21.13 0.83
C LEU A 56 2.22 -22.13 1.53
N ALA A 57 2.03 -23.44 1.30
CA ALA A 57 2.83 -24.50 1.94
C ALA A 57 4.33 -24.46 1.58
N GLU A 58 4.70 -23.76 0.51
CA GLU A 58 6.08 -23.60 0.04
C GLU A 58 6.71 -22.26 0.46
N PHE A 59 5.94 -21.36 1.11
CA PHE A 59 6.49 -20.14 1.70
C PHE A 59 7.07 -20.41 3.09
N GLY A 60 8.13 -19.68 3.44
CA GLY A 60 8.76 -19.74 4.76
C GLY A 60 7.85 -19.24 5.88
N ASP A 61 6.92 -18.32 5.56
CA ASP A 61 5.90 -17.84 6.47
C ASP A 61 4.69 -17.26 5.69
N VAL A 62 3.57 -17.11 6.41
CA VAL A 62 2.31 -16.59 5.86
C VAL A 62 2.38 -15.10 5.49
N ILE A 63 3.28 -14.33 6.10
CA ILE A 63 3.39 -12.88 5.87
C ILE A 63 4.02 -12.62 4.49
N HIS A 64 5.05 -13.37 4.12
CA HIS A 64 5.62 -13.34 2.78
C HIS A 64 4.63 -13.80 1.71
N TYR A 65 3.81 -14.80 2.02
CA TYR A 65 2.75 -15.25 1.12
C TYR A 65 1.70 -14.15 0.90
N GLU A 66 1.19 -13.55 1.97
CA GLU A 66 0.27 -12.41 1.90
C GLU A 66 0.87 -11.27 1.09
N ALA A 67 2.11 -10.87 1.39
CA ALA A 67 2.78 -9.78 0.69
C ALA A 67 2.99 -10.07 -0.80
N THR A 68 3.21 -11.33 -1.16
CA THR A 68 3.39 -11.76 -2.56
C THR A 68 2.05 -11.74 -3.31
N VAL A 69 1.01 -12.32 -2.74
CA VAL A 69 -0.30 -12.43 -3.39
C VAL A 69 -0.99 -11.06 -3.47
N ASN A 70 -0.90 -10.27 -2.40
CA ASN A 70 -1.57 -8.97 -2.29
C ASN A 70 -0.83 -7.83 -3.01
N GLY A 71 0.44 -8.03 -3.36
CA GLY A 71 1.32 -7.00 -3.92
C GLY A 71 0.95 -6.60 -5.35
N ARG A 72 0.84 -5.31 -5.64
CA ARG A 72 0.58 -4.79 -6.99
C ARG A 72 1.39 -3.52 -7.26
N GLY A 73 1.99 -3.46 -8.45
CA GLY A 73 2.58 -2.25 -8.99
C GLY A 73 1.50 -1.24 -9.37
N MET A 74 1.63 0.01 -8.94
CA MET A 74 0.66 1.06 -9.19
C MET A 74 0.69 1.47 -10.67
N VAL A 75 -0.49 1.72 -11.24
CA VAL A 75 -0.60 2.16 -12.64
C VAL A 75 -0.15 3.61 -12.80
N ASP A 76 0.69 3.82 -13.81
CA ASP A 76 1.35 5.09 -14.10
C ASP A 76 1.49 5.40 -15.59
N TYR A 77 0.89 4.57 -16.47
CA TYR A 77 0.94 4.71 -17.92
C TYR A 77 0.27 5.99 -18.46
N ASP A 78 -0.60 6.60 -17.66
CA ASP A 78 -1.30 7.84 -17.95
C ASP A 78 -0.60 9.08 -17.37
N ILE A 79 0.52 8.88 -16.66
CA ILE A 79 1.35 9.95 -16.12
C ILE A 79 2.59 10.07 -17.01
N PRO A 80 2.88 11.24 -17.60
CA PRO A 80 4.12 11.44 -18.35
C PRO A 80 5.36 11.25 -17.45
N GLU A 81 6.45 10.70 -17.98
CA GLU A 81 7.70 10.54 -17.23
C GLU A 81 8.31 11.90 -16.84
N SER A 82 8.16 12.90 -17.72
CA SER A 82 8.64 14.27 -17.52
C SER A 82 7.75 15.11 -16.60
N ASP A 83 6.66 14.54 -16.08
CA ASP A 83 5.74 15.28 -15.22
C ASP A 83 6.42 15.57 -13.86
N PRO A 84 6.62 16.84 -13.48
CA PRO A 84 7.21 17.19 -12.20
C PRO A 84 6.37 16.69 -11.00
N GLU A 85 5.08 16.44 -11.19
CA GLU A 85 4.14 15.95 -10.17
C GLU A 85 3.98 14.42 -10.20
N ARG A 86 4.77 13.69 -10.99
CA ARG A 86 4.71 12.21 -11.09
C ARG A 86 4.80 11.55 -9.72
N HIS A 87 5.75 11.98 -8.88
CA HIS A 87 5.97 11.45 -7.54
C HIS A 87 4.73 11.62 -6.65
N GLU A 88 4.14 12.82 -6.66
CA GLU A 88 2.94 13.13 -5.91
C GLU A 88 1.74 12.29 -6.38
N THR A 89 1.53 12.20 -7.70
CA THR A 89 0.40 11.45 -8.26
C THR A 89 0.50 9.96 -7.93
N LEU A 90 1.70 9.37 -8.09
CA LEU A 90 1.95 7.97 -7.73
C LEU A 90 1.77 7.71 -6.23
N LEU A 91 2.27 8.61 -5.39
CA LEU A 91 2.13 8.51 -3.94
C LEU A 91 0.66 8.59 -3.52
N ARG A 92 -0.11 9.55 -4.05
CA ARG A 92 -1.56 9.69 -3.77
C ARG A 92 -2.36 8.48 -4.20
N ARG A 93 -2.13 7.96 -5.41
CA ARG A 93 -2.78 6.72 -5.89
C ARG A 93 -2.47 5.53 -4.99
N SER A 94 -1.21 5.40 -4.59
CA SER A 94 -0.75 4.31 -3.73
C SER A 94 -1.33 4.39 -2.32
N LEU A 95 -1.32 5.57 -1.72
CA LEU A 95 -1.96 5.83 -0.44
C LEU A 95 -3.47 5.63 -0.51
N GLY A 96 -4.13 6.11 -1.56
CA GLY A 96 -5.56 5.91 -1.80
C GLY A 96 -5.92 4.43 -1.83
N TYR A 97 -5.17 3.65 -2.61
CA TYR A 97 -5.37 2.21 -2.69
C TYR A 97 -5.11 1.53 -1.34
N ALA A 98 -3.98 1.81 -0.70
CA ALA A 98 -3.63 1.24 0.60
C ALA A 98 -4.71 1.54 1.65
N CYS A 99 -5.14 2.80 1.76
CA CYS A 99 -6.14 3.20 2.74
C CYS A 99 -7.49 2.54 2.46
N THR A 100 -7.97 2.58 1.21
CA THR A 100 -9.29 2.03 0.87
C THR A 100 -9.30 0.51 1.07
N ALA A 101 -8.22 -0.20 0.72
CA ALA A 101 -8.10 -1.63 0.97
C ALA A 101 -8.07 -1.98 2.47
N LEU A 102 -7.30 -1.23 3.28
CA LEU A 102 -7.21 -1.41 4.72
C LEU A 102 -8.54 -1.15 5.45
N LEU A 103 -9.31 -0.17 4.98
CA LEU A 103 -10.65 0.09 5.52
C LEU A 103 -11.69 -0.97 5.10
N ALA A 104 -11.43 -1.71 4.02
CA ALA A 104 -12.28 -2.79 3.56
C ALA A 104 -12.01 -4.15 4.25
N VAL A 105 -10.98 -4.23 5.11
CA VAL A 105 -10.66 -5.44 5.88
C VAL A 105 -11.84 -5.77 6.82
N PRO A 106 -12.42 -6.98 6.75
CA PRO A 106 -13.52 -7.38 7.61
C PRO A 106 -13.13 -7.41 9.09
N GLU A 107 -14.03 -6.99 9.99
CA GLU A 107 -13.82 -7.10 11.44
C GLU A 107 -13.66 -8.57 11.91
N SER A 108 -14.13 -9.53 11.12
CA SER A 108 -13.96 -10.96 11.39
C SER A 108 -12.55 -11.48 11.12
N HIS A 109 -11.69 -10.69 10.49
CA HIS A 109 -10.30 -11.07 10.29
C HIS A 109 -9.54 -11.11 11.62
N PRO A 110 -8.79 -12.19 11.91
CA PRO A 110 -8.22 -12.43 13.23
C PRO A 110 -7.04 -11.52 13.57
N TRP A 111 -6.35 -10.97 12.56
CA TRP A 111 -5.14 -10.20 12.75
C TRP A 111 -5.26 -8.82 12.09
N PRO A 112 -4.78 -7.75 12.75
CA PRO A 112 -4.68 -6.44 12.13
C PRO A 112 -3.88 -6.51 10.82
N MET A 113 -4.26 -5.69 9.85
CA MET A 113 -3.57 -5.58 8.58
C MET A 113 -2.79 -4.28 8.50
N SER A 114 -1.60 -4.35 7.90
CA SER A 114 -0.78 -3.19 7.54
C SER A 114 -0.53 -3.19 6.04
N GLY A 115 -0.60 -2.00 5.44
CA GLY A 115 -0.27 -1.74 4.05
C GLY A 115 1.13 -1.18 3.93
N TYR A 116 1.87 -1.62 2.92
CA TYR A 116 3.22 -1.18 2.62
C TYR A 116 3.23 -0.51 1.25
N VAL A 117 3.63 0.75 1.21
CA VAL A 117 3.76 1.54 -0.01
C VAL A 117 5.25 1.79 -0.24
N SER A 118 5.78 1.36 -1.38
CA SER A 118 7.14 1.67 -1.79
C SER A 118 7.16 2.43 -3.11
N LEU A 119 8.05 3.42 -3.20
CA LEU A 119 8.39 4.14 -4.42
C LEU A 119 9.88 3.91 -4.69
N SER A 120 10.22 3.47 -5.89
CA SER A 120 11.61 3.22 -6.27
C SER A 120 11.83 3.50 -7.75
N LYS A 121 13.07 3.83 -8.10
CA LYS A 121 13.49 3.97 -9.50
C LYS A 121 13.77 2.58 -10.06
N GLY A 122 13.04 2.19 -11.10
CA GLY A 122 13.21 0.92 -11.81
C GLY A 122 13.49 1.14 -13.31
N GLY A 123 14.05 0.13 -13.98
CA GLY A 123 14.26 0.12 -15.43
C GLY A 123 15.70 -0.20 -15.87
N LEU A 124 15.84 -0.77 -17.07
CA LEU A 124 17.14 -1.11 -17.68
C LEU A 124 17.88 0.11 -18.24
N GLU A 125 17.18 1.24 -18.48
CA GLU A 125 17.74 2.42 -19.17
C GLU A 125 17.55 3.76 -18.46
N GLY A 126 16.96 3.80 -17.26
CA GLY A 126 16.98 5.02 -16.43
C GLY A 126 15.75 5.20 -15.54
N ASP A 127 16.01 5.63 -14.31
CA ASP A 127 15.27 6.55 -13.43
C ASP A 127 13.73 6.55 -13.37
N LEU A 128 13.02 5.63 -14.03
CA LEU A 128 11.57 5.60 -14.06
C LEU A 128 11.06 5.29 -12.67
N LEU A 129 10.38 6.26 -12.09
CA LEU A 129 9.75 6.11 -10.80
C LEU A 129 8.58 5.13 -10.94
N THR A 130 8.68 4.04 -10.20
CA THR A 130 7.63 3.04 -10.03
C THR A 130 7.14 3.07 -8.60
N ALA A 131 5.90 2.65 -8.38
CA ALA A 131 5.33 2.47 -7.05
C ALA A 131 4.73 1.08 -6.91
N HIS A 132 4.83 0.51 -5.71
CA HIS A 132 4.29 -0.79 -5.36
C HIS A 132 3.53 -0.71 -4.03
N VAL A 133 2.42 -1.43 -3.95
CA VAL A 133 1.62 -1.54 -2.72
C VAL A 133 1.41 -3.00 -2.40
N THR A 134 1.68 -3.39 -1.17
CA THR A 134 1.34 -4.72 -0.65
C THR A 134 0.77 -4.66 0.76
N PHE A 135 0.31 -5.80 1.29
CA PHE A 135 -0.34 -5.91 2.57
C PHE A 135 0.10 -7.17 3.29
N GLY A 136 0.29 -7.04 4.60
CA GLY A 136 0.62 -8.17 5.48
C GLY A 136 -0.08 -8.00 6.82
N SER A 137 -0.44 -9.13 7.41
CA SER A 137 -1.04 -9.18 8.74
C SER A 137 0.01 -9.05 9.85
N GLU A 138 -0.39 -8.52 10.99
CA GLU A 138 0.46 -8.45 12.20
C GLU A 138 0.08 -9.57 13.16
N ARG A 139 0.98 -10.55 13.34
CA ARG A 139 0.70 -11.77 14.12
C ARG A 139 1.67 -11.93 15.29
N PRO A 140 1.19 -12.42 16.45
CA PRO A 140 2.08 -12.82 17.54
C PRO A 140 3.06 -13.91 17.07
N GLY A 141 4.35 -13.71 17.34
CA GLY A 141 5.39 -14.70 17.07
C GLY A 141 5.89 -14.76 15.62
N LEU A 142 5.36 -13.93 14.72
CA LEU A 142 5.91 -13.73 13.38
C LEU A 142 6.48 -12.33 13.23
N PRO A 143 7.56 -12.15 12.45
CA PRO A 143 8.05 -10.83 12.11
C PRO A 143 7.02 -10.06 11.27
N ARG A 144 7.10 -8.73 11.32
CA ARG A 144 6.41 -7.88 10.35
C ARG A 144 7.01 -8.10 8.97
N TYR A 145 6.25 -7.83 7.91
CA TYR A 145 6.78 -7.91 6.56
C TYR A 145 8.03 -7.03 6.39
N VAL A 146 8.02 -5.83 6.99
CA VAL A 146 9.17 -4.94 7.09
C VAL A 146 9.51 -4.72 8.57
N GLU A 147 10.57 -5.37 9.03
CA GLU A 147 11.09 -5.19 10.39
C GLU A 147 11.84 -3.85 10.52
N ASP A 148 12.92 -3.71 9.75
CA ASP A 148 13.79 -2.53 9.70
C ASP A 148 13.56 -1.75 8.40
N MET A 149 12.75 -0.70 8.48
CA MET A 149 12.48 0.19 7.35
C MET A 149 13.73 0.92 6.86
N ASP A 150 14.68 1.19 7.74
CA ASP A 150 15.89 1.92 7.37
C ASP A 150 16.82 1.03 6.55
N SER A 151 16.76 -0.30 6.69
CA SER A 151 17.57 -1.20 5.84
C SER A 151 17.33 -1.02 4.32
N TYR A 152 16.20 -0.43 3.93
CA TYR A 152 15.82 -0.14 2.55
C TYR A 152 16.37 1.23 2.11
N ARG A 153 17.54 1.21 1.45
CA ARG A 153 18.30 2.43 1.05
C ARG A 153 18.02 2.93 -0.36
N HIS A 154 17.30 2.17 -1.18
CA HIS A 154 17.08 2.48 -2.60
C HIS A 154 15.59 2.63 -2.96
N GLU A 155 14.74 2.68 -1.94
CA GLU A 155 13.31 2.89 -2.08
C GLU A 155 12.80 3.77 -0.95
N ALA A 156 11.83 4.62 -1.27
CA ALA A 156 11.03 5.31 -0.27
C ALA A 156 9.95 4.34 0.20
N LEU A 157 9.91 4.03 1.49
CA LEU A 157 9.04 3.00 2.06
C LEU A 157 8.17 3.56 3.18
N LEU A 158 6.88 3.21 3.14
CA LEU A 158 5.85 3.57 4.11
C LEU A 158 5.12 2.33 4.60
N GLU A 159 4.88 2.24 5.90
CA GLU A 159 3.91 1.34 6.53
C GLU A 159 2.71 2.17 7.01
N VAL A 160 1.51 1.73 6.63
CA VAL A 160 0.22 2.33 6.95
C VAL A 160 -0.64 1.30 7.67
N SER A 161 -1.04 1.60 8.90
CA SER A 161 -2.01 0.78 9.64
C SER A 161 -3.45 1.10 9.25
N GLN A 162 -4.41 0.27 9.66
CA GLN A 162 -5.84 0.58 9.48
C GLN A 162 -6.27 1.89 10.17
N ASP A 163 -5.66 2.24 11.31
CA ASP A 163 -5.98 3.50 12.00
C ASP A 163 -5.38 4.72 11.30
N ASP A 164 -4.18 4.58 10.74
CA ASP A 164 -3.60 5.60 9.84
C ASP A 164 -4.49 5.82 8.62
N ALA A 165 -4.99 4.73 8.00
CA ALA A 165 -5.89 4.80 6.85
C ALA A 165 -7.18 5.57 7.16
N LYS A 166 -7.77 5.34 8.34
CA LYS A 166 -8.93 6.12 8.81
C LYS A 166 -8.58 7.60 8.93
N ALA A 167 -7.40 7.94 9.45
CA ALA A 167 -6.98 9.33 9.62
C ALA A 167 -6.71 10.04 8.28
N LEU A 168 -6.10 9.35 7.32
CA LEU A 168 -5.75 9.88 6.00
C LEU A 168 -6.99 10.16 5.14
N LEU A 169 -7.94 9.23 5.08
CA LEU A 169 -9.17 9.39 4.28
C LEU A 169 -10.19 10.37 4.92
N ARG A 170 -10.13 10.61 6.24
CA ARG A 170 -11.07 11.50 6.95
C ARG A 170 -10.80 13.00 6.79
N ARG A 171 -9.86 13.44 5.94
CA ARG A 171 -9.55 14.86 5.76
C ARG A 171 -10.40 15.54 4.68
N PRO A 172 -11.59 16.03 5.06
CA PRO A 172 -12.01 17.37 4.69
C PRO A 172 -12.34 18.21 5.95
N GLY A 173 -11.48 19.18 6.28
CA GLY A 173 -11.84 20.35 7.11
C GLY A 173 -11.14 20.51 8.47
N THR A 174 -10.07 21.31 8.50
CA THR A 174 -9.73 22.16 9.67
C THR A 174 -9.30 23.56 9.21
N ARG A 175 -10.26 24.35 8.71
CA ARG A 175 -10.24 25.80 8.95
C ARG A 175 -11.35 26.14 9.94
N SER A 176 -11.03 26.09 11.23
CA SER A 176 -11.81 26.82 12.22
C SER A 176 -11.54 28.31 12.00
N ARG A 177 -12.38 28.97 11.19
CA ARG A 177 -12.55 30.41 11.29
C ARG A 177 -13.36 30.65 12.56
N ARG A 178 -12.68 31.05 13.64
CA ARG A 178 -13.36 31.73 14.75
C ARG A 178 -13.72 33.13 14.26
N GLY A 179 -15.01 33.42 14.26
CA GLY A 179 -15.53 34.79 14.30
C GLY A 179 -15.42 35.36 15.70
#